data_AF-A0A378QUT4-F1
#
_entry.id   AF-A0A378QUT4-F1
#
_cell.length_a   1.000
_cell.length_b   1.000
_cell.length_c   1.000
_cell.angle_alpha   90.00
_cell.angle_beta   90.00
_cell.angle_gamma   90.00
#
_symmetry.space_group_name_H-M   'P 1'
#
loop_
_entity.id
_entity.type
_entity.pdbx_description
1 polymer ?
#
loop_
_entity_poly.entity_id
_entity_poly.type
_entity_poly.pdbx_seq_one_letter_code
_entity_poly.pdbx_strand_id
1 'polypeptide(L)'
;MTKVTKNPLSPDQIPLDLIDEVRKQNPLIHNITNLVSANFTANGLLAVGASPMMAESPLEMAELAKISSAIVLNIGTPSDPKTSAMMIAGQTANAHGIPVVLDPVAVSASTLRQSTIYQISQVVQFDAIRGNAGELAFLAGANWQAKGVDAGRGDADLASICQAVASKYRTIAILTGEIDYISDGTQVVALANGTPLLPKVTATGCLLSAVVGAFLAVAGRERYLVGAVNACATFAIAGELACEGLLSSQSGTFMYQFLDKLGGISPDEIANRIKFVGEKA
;
A
#
# COMPACT_ATOMS: atom_id res chain seq x y z
N MET A 1 -0.86 -5.90 33.73
CA MET A 1 -0.94 -5.64 32.28
C MET A 1 -1.88 -6.66 31.67
N THR A 2 -3.14 -6.28 31.51
CA THR A 2 -4.19 -7.13 30.95
C THR A 2 -3.86 -7.32 29.46
N LYS A 3 -3.56 -8.56 29.04
CA LYS A 3 -3.49 -8.90 27.62
C LYS A 3 -4.88 -8.65 27.05
N VAL A 4 -5.05 -7.53 26.33
CA VAL A 4 -6.18 -7.37 25.43
C VAL A 4 -5.95 -8.38 24.32
N THR A 5 -6.53 -9.57 24.46
CA THR A 5 -6.73 -10.47 23.33
C THR A 5 -7.66 -9.75 22.38
N LYS A 6 -7.11 -9.10 21.33
CA LYS A 6 -7.92 -8.63 20.21
C LYS A 6 -8.62 -9.87 19.65
N ASN A 7 -9.94 -9.93 19.74
CA ASN A 7 -10.69 -10.92 19.00
C ASN A 7 -10.35 -10.74 17.51
N PRO A 8 -10.18 -11.82 16.74
CA PRO A 8 -9.94 -11.70 15.31
C PRO A 8 -11.07 -10.88 14.67
N LEU A 9 -10.73 -9.86 13.88
CA LEU A 9 -11.73 -9.10 13.13
C LEU A 9 -12.46 -10.06 12.19
N SER A 10 -13.76 -10.24 12.41
CA SER A 10 -14.62 -10.91 11.44
C SER A 10 -14.71 -10.02 10.18
N PRO A 11 -14.50 -10.56 8.97
CA PRO A 11 -14.50 -9.76 7.75
C PRO A 11 -15.77 -8.92 7.55
N ASP A 12 -16.95 -9.50 7.82
CA ASP A 12 -18.26 -8.84 7.82
C ASP A 12 -18.41 -7.65 8.80
N GLN A 13 -17.49 -7.52 9.77
CA GLN A 13 -17.53 -6.48 10.80
C GLN A 13 -16.52 -5.36 10.55
N ILE A 14 -15.77 -5.41 9.46
CA ILE A 14 -14.81 -4.37 9.10
C ILE A 14 -15.61 -3.16 8.58
N PRO A 15 -15.54 -1.98 9.22
CA PRO A 15 -16.20 -0.78 8.69
C PRO A 15 -15.53 -0.35 7.39
N LEU A 16 -16.33 -0.05 6.36
CA LEU A 16 -15.89 0.26 4.99
C LEU A 16 -16.11 1.73 4.60
N ASP A 17 -16.09 2.62 5.60
CA ASP A 17 -16.45 4.04 5.51
C ASP A 17 -15.24 4.98 5.54
N LEU A 18 -14.01 4.46 5.63
CA LEU A 18 -12.81 5.31 5.79
C LEU A 18 -12.54 6.22 4.59
N ILE A 19 -13.10 5.92 3.41
CA ILE A 19 -13.00 6.80 2.25
C ILE A 19 -13.62 8.18 2.51
N ASP A 20 -14.70 8.26 3.28
CA ASP A 20 -15.33 9.54 3.62
C ASP A 20 -14.45 10.34 4.59
N GLU A 21 -13.77 9.67 5.52
CA GLU A 21 -12.80 10.32 6.40
C GLU A 21 -11.56 10.81 5.65
N VAL A 22 -11.07 10.06 4.64
CA VAL A 22 -10.00 10.55 3.75
C VAL A 22 -10.43 11.83 3.06
N ARG A 23 -11.63 11.85 2.44
CA ARG A 23 -12.14 13.03 1.72
C ARG A 23 -12.37 14.22 2.65
N LYS A 24 -12.91 13.97 3.84
CA LYS A 24 -13.22 14.99 4.85
C LYS A 24 -11.96 15.62 5.45
N GLN A 25 -10.95 14.82 5.73
CA GLN A 25 -9.70 15.31 6.35
C GLN A 25 -8.69 15.81 5.33
N ASN A 26 -8.79 15.39 4.06
CA ASN A 26 -7.85 15.71 2.99
C ASN A 26 -6.38 15.55 3.43
N PRO A 27 -5.98 14.36 3.89
CA PRO A 27 -4.68 14.18 4.55
C PRO A 27 -3.52 14.46 3.59
N LEU A 28 -2.47 15.10 4.10
CA LEU A 28 -1.27 15.43 3.34
C LEU A 28 -0.33 14.23 3.27
N ILE A 29 -0.16 13.64 2.10
CA ILE A 29 0.63 12.42 1.90
C ILE A 29 1.94 12.77 1.22
N HIS A 30 3.04 12.65 1.96
CA HIS A 30 4.38 12.89 1.42
C HIS A 30 4.96 11.62 0.83
N ASN A 31 5.13 11.65 -0.48
CA ASN A 31 5.58 10.55 -1.30
C ASN A 31 7.02 10.78 -1.76
N ILE A 32 7.95 9.98 -1.24
CA ILE A 32 9.28 9.85 -1.80
C ILE A 32 9.24 8.65 -2.75
N THR A 33 8.71 8.88 -3.96
CA THR A 33 8.41 7.82 -4.94
C THR A 33 9.25 7.91 -6.20
N ASN A 34 9.24 6.86 -7.02
CA ASN A 34 9.98 6.85 -8.28
C ASN A 34 9.38 7.81 -9.33
N LEU A 35 10.25 8.34 -10.21
CA LEU A 35 9.89 9.32 -11.24
C LEU A 35 8.78 8.84 -12.18
N VAL A 36 8.76 7.54 -12.49
CA VAL A 36 7.77 6.93 -13.40
C VAL A 36 6.35 7.00 -12.81
N SER A 37 6.23 6.91 -11.49
CA SER A 37 4.94 6.89 -10.78
C SER A 37 4.44 8.26 -10.33
N ALA A 38 5.32 9.25 -10.15
CA ALA A 38 5.03 10.47 -9.38
C ALA A 38 3.74 11.19 -9.84
N ASN A 39 3.56 11.41 -11.14
CA ASN A 39 2.37 12.08 -11.67
C ASN A 39 1.10 11.26 -11.44
N PHE A 40 1.13 9.95 -11.72
CA PHE A 40 -0.03 9.08 -11.56
C PHE A 40 -0.41 8.91 -10.09
N THR A 41 0.59 8.78 -9.20
CA THR A 41 0.38 8.75 -7.75
C THR A 41 -0.26 10.05 -7.25
N ALA A 42 0.19 11.21 -7.73
CA ALA A 42 -0.40 12.50 -7.35
C ALA A 42 -1.87 12.59 -7.78
N ASN A 43 -2.17 12.27 -9.03
CA ASN A 43 -3.53 12.31 -9.56
C ASN A 43 -4.47 11.32 -8.86
N GLY A 44 -4.00 10.11 -8.55
CA GLY A 44 -4.82 9.14 -7.81
C GLY A 44 -5.07 9.53 -6.35
N LEU A 45 -4.09 10.17 -5.68
CA LEU A 45 -4.29 10.75 -4.35
C LEU A 45 -5.31 11.90 -4.38
N LEU A 46 -5.23 12.77 -5.38
CA LEU A 46 -6.23 13.83 -5.58
C LEU A 46 -7.62 13.22 -5.82
N ALA A 47 -7.71 12.18 -6.64
CA ALA A 47 -8.97 11.49 -6.91
C ALA A 47 -9.58 10.92 -5.63
N VAL A 48 -8.82 10.18 -4.82
CA VAL A 48 -9.33 9.60 -3.55
C VAL A 48 -9.65 10.65 -2.48
N GLY A 49 -9.34 11.93 -2.71
CA GLY A 49 -9.63 13.04 -1.82
C GLY A 49 -8.51 13.39 -0.84
N ALA A 50 -7.29 12.89 -1.07
CA ALA A 50 -6.09 13.25 -0.30
C ALA A 50 -5.29 14.38 -0.97
N SER A 51 -4.28 14.90 -0.28
CA SER A 51 -3.40 15.96 -0.76
C SER A 51 -1.98 15.43 -0.99
N PRO A 52 -1.50 15.29 -2.24
CA PRO A 52 -0.18 14.73 -2.53
C PRO A 52 0.95 15.75 -2.39
N MET A 53 2.08 15.30 -1.84
CA MET A 53 3.36 16.02 -1.88
C MET A 53 4.47 15.12 -2.41
N MET A 54 5.25 15.61 -3.39
CA MET A 54 6.27 14.83 -4.14
C MET A 54 7.69 15.37 -3.93
N ALA A 55 8.03 15.74 -2.70
CA ALA A 55 9.35 16.27 -2.35
C ALA A 55 10.35 15.15 -2.05
N GLU A 56 11.58 15.26 -2.55
CA GLU A 56 12.63 14.24 -2.33
C GLU A 56 14.02 14.81 -1.98
N SER A 57 14.14 16.14 -1.80
CA SER A 57 15.41 16.74 -1.40
C SER A 57 15.69 16.44 0.08
N PRO A 58 16.84 15.82 0.44
CA PRO A 58 17.18 15.54 1.83
C PRO A 58 17.13 16.76 2.76
N LEU A 59 17.39 17.96 2.21
CA LEU A 59 17.51 19.21 2.96
C LEU A 59 16.19 19.69 3.58
N GLU A 60 15.05 19.29 3.01
CA GLU A 60 13.71 19.71 3.48
C GLU A 60 12.91 18.58 4.13
N MET A 61 13.43 17.33 4.12
CA MET A 61 12.65 16.15 4.54
C MET A 61 12.20 16.20 6.00
N ALA A 62 13.01 16.75 6.90
CA ALA A 62 12.64 16.86 8.32
C ALA A 62 11.53 17.90 8.55
N GLU A 63 11.44 18.93 7.71
CA GLU A 63 10.40 19.96 7.80
C GLU A 63 9.10 19.46 7.19
N LEU A 64 9.19 18.90 5.98
CA LEU A 64 8.02 18.39 5.25
C LEU A 64 7.40 17.16 5.90
N ALA A 65 8.21 16.27 6.47
CA ALA A 65 7.68 15.10 7.16
C ALA A 65 6.82 15.48 8.38
N LYS A 66 7.17 16.54 9.12
CA LYS A 66 6.43 16.97 10.33
C LYS A 66 5.01 17.47 10.05
N ILE A 67 4.79 18.05 8.86
CA ILE A 67 3.48 18.58 8.46
C ILE A 67 2.64 17.53 7.71
N SER A 68 3.22 16.37 7.40
CA SER A 68 2.55 15.32 6.65
C SER A 68 1.71 14.44 7.55
N SER A 69 0.60 13.95 7.02
CA SER A 69 -0.29 13.01 7.69
C SER A 69 0.17 11.55 7.52
N ALA A 70 0.95 11.25 6.47
CA ALA A 70 1.64 9.98 6.27
C ALA A 70 2.85 10.16 5.34
N ILE A 71 3.84 9.27 5.47
CA ILE A 71 5.00 9.20 4.56
C ILE A 71 4.96 7.89 3.78
N VAL A 72 5.19 7.96 2.47
CA VAL A 72 5.26 6.81 1.57
C VAL A 72 6.66 6.75 0.97
N LEU A 73 7.37 5.66 1.24
CA LEU A 73 8.74 5.40 0.78
C LEU A 73 8.72 4.34 -0.31
N ASN A 74 8.91 4.74 -1.57
CA ASN A 74 8.96 3.81 -2.70
C ASN A 74 10.35 3.78 -3.32
N ILE A 75 10.98 2.60 -3.28
CA ILE A 75 12.38 2.43 -3.71
C ILE A 75 12.53 2.15 -5.21
N GLY A 76 11.53 2.43 -6.04
CA GLY A 76 11.48 2.05 -7.46
C GLY A 76 12.63 2.60 -8.31
N THR A 77 13.25 3.72 -7.94
CA THR A 77 14.44 4.28 -8.59
C THR A 77 15.42 4.78 -7.52
N PRO A 78 16.17 3.89 -6.86
CA PRO A 78 16.99 4.25 -5.70
C PRO A 78 18.24 5.04 -6.13
N SER A 79 18.66 5.96 -5.28
CA SER A 79 19.91 6.73 -5.39
C SER A 79 20.35 7.16 -3.99
N ASP A 80 21.63 7.46 -3.78
CA ASP A 80 22.13 7.84 -2.45
C ASP A 80 21.41 9.07 -1.85
N PRO A 81 21.14 10.16 -2.60
CA PRO A 81 20.35 11.27 -2.08
C PRO A 81 18.93 10.84 -1.72
N LYS A 82 18.29 10.01 -2.54
CA LYS A 82 16.93 9.56 -2.28
C LYS A 82 16.84 8.65 -1.06
N THR A 83 17.80 7.74 -0.88
CA THR A 83 17.89 6.89 0.32
C THR A 83 18.09 7.76 1.57
N SER A 84 18.94 8.78 1.49
CA SER A 84 19.13 9.74 2.59
C SER A 84 17.82 10.49 2.91
N ALA A 85 17.10 10.94 1.88
CA ALA A 85 15.81 11.59 2.04
C ALA A 85 14.78 10.67 2.73
N MET A 86 14.67 9.42 2.29
CA MET A 86 13.79 8.41 2.90
C MET A 86 14.11 8.16 4.36
N MET A 87 15.40 8.07 4.71
CA MET A 87 15.84 7.88 6.09
C MET A 87 15.51 9.09 6.97
N ILE A 88 15.70 10.33 6.49
CA ILE A 88 15.40 11.55 7.26
C ILE A 88 13.88 11.69 7.46
N ALA A 89 13.09 11.52 6.39
CA ALA A 89 11.63 11.61 6.45
C ALA A 89 11.04 10.53 7.35
N GLY A 90 11.48 9.27 7.20
CA GLY A 90 11.00 8.15 8.01
C GLY A 90 11.35 8.26 9.50
N GLN A 91 12.58 8.66 9.84
CA GLN A 91 12.97 8.91 11.23
C GLN A 91 12.15 10.05 11.84
N THR A 92 11.95 11.13 11.08
CA THR A 92 11.14 12.26 11.52
C THR A 92 9.70 11.84 11.76
N ALA A 93 9.12 11.06 10.84
CA ALA A 93 7.77 10.55 10.95
C ALA A 93 7.60 9.66 12.19
N ASN A 94 8.52 8.71 12.41
CA ASN A 94 8.50 7.85 13.60
C ASN A 94 8.57 8.66 14.91
N ALA A 95 9.40 9.70 14.96
CA ALA A 95 9.51 10.57 16.14
C ALA A 95 8.23 11.36 16.44
N HIS A 96 7.35 11.56 15.45
CA HIS A 96 6.10 12.31 15.58
C HIS A 96 4.85 11.42 15.51
N GLY A 97 5.00 10.10 15.44
CA GLY A 97 3.88 9.17 15.34
C GLY A 97 3.13 9.21 14.00
N ILE A 98 3.80 9.69 12.94
CA ILE A 98 3.25 9.77 11.58
C ILE A 98 3.45 8.41 10.90
N PRO A 99 2.41 7.81 10.30
CA PRO A 99 2.51 6.50 9.67
C PRO A 99 3.48 6.49 8.49
N VAL A 100 4.31 5.45 8.42
CA VAL A 100 5.25 5.22 7.31
C VAL A 100 4.87 3.97 6.53
N VAL A 101 4.62 4.12 5.23
CA VAL A 101 4.38 3.02 4.28
C VAL A 101 5.62 2.76 3.45
N LEU A 102 6.09 1.52 3.41
CA LEU A 102 7.16 1.08 2.53
C LEU A 102 6.61 0.33 1.31
N ASP A 103 7.11 0.71 0.14
CA ASP A 103 6.92 0.01 -1.13
C ASP A 103 8.29 -0.49 -1.65
N PRO A 104 8.63 -1.77 -1.43
CA PRO A 104 9.94 -2.36 -1.68
C PRO A 104 10.13 -2.76 -3.15
N VAL A 105 9.67 -1.91 -4.09
CA VAL A 105 9.64 -2.20 -5.54
C VAL A 105 10.91 -2.89 -6.03
N ALA A 106 10.72 -4.08 -6.59
CA ALA A 106 11.76 -4.93 -7.16
C ALA A 106 12.94 -5.20 -6.22
N VAL A 107 12.74 -5.27 -4.90
CA VAL A 107 13.82 -5.40 -3.91
C VAL A 107 14.80 -6.53 -4.23
N SER A 108 14.34 -7.64 -4.80
CA SER A 108 15.17 -8.80 -5.15
C SER A 108 16.03 -8.59 -6.41
N ALA A 109 15.77 -7.56 -7.22
CA ALA A 109 16.36 -7.40 -8.55
C ALA A 109 17.82 -6.94 -8.55
N SER A 110 18.31 -6.31 -7.48
CA SER A 110 19.71 -5.89 -7.38
C SER A 110 20.18 -5.69 -5.94
N THR A 111 21.48 -5.80 -5.72
CA THR A 111 22.12 -5.57 -4.40
C THR A 111 21.87 -4.16 -3.88
N LEU A 112 21.82 -3.15 -4.75
CA LEU A 112 21.52 -1.76 -4.38
C LEU A 112 20.13 -1.63 -3.76
N ARG A 113 19.11 -2.30 -4.32
CA ARG A 113 17.75 -2.25 -3.76
C ARG A 113 17.69 -2.96 -2.40
N GLN A 114 18.37 -4.11 -2.30
CA GLN A 114 18.47 -4.85 -1.05
C GLN A 114 19.17 -4.03 0.05
N SER A 115 20.30 -3.38 -0.27
CA SER A 115 21.03 -2.53 0.68
C SER A 115 20.22 -1.29 1.08
N THR A 116 19.45 -0.72 0.16
CA THR A 116 18.56 0.43 0.42
C THR A 116 17.50 0.07 1.47
N ILE A 117 16.78 -1.04 1.28
CA ILE A 117 15.79 -1.51 2.27
C ILE A 117 16.46 -1.81 3.61
N TYR A 118 17.62 -2.49 3.58
CA TYR A 118 18.37 -2.78 4.80
C TYR A 118 18.68 -1.50 5.58
N GLN A 119 19.30 -0.50 4.93
CA GLN A 119 19.67 0.78 5.55
C GLN A 119 18.46 1.52 6.13
N ILE A 120 17.37 1.65 5.37
CA ILE A 120 16.16 2.34 5.83
C ILE A 120 15.56 1.59 7.04
N SER A 121 15.47 0.25 6.97
CA SER A 121 14.90 -0.57 8.05
C SER A 121 15.68 -0.55 9.36
N GLN A 122 16.95 -0.12 9.36
CA GLN A 122 17.73 0.04 10.59
C GLN A 122 17.30 1.26 11.41
N VAL A 123 16.70 2.27 10.78
CA VAL A 123 16.40 3.56 11.41
C VAL A 123 14.94 3.97 11.29
N VAL A 124 14.15 3.27 10.47
CA VAL A 124 12.72 3.53 10.25
C VAL A 124 11.91 2.28 10.58
N GLN A 125 10.95 2.43 11.47
CA GLN A 125 9.86 1.47 11.70
C GLN A 125 8.73 1.78 10.71
N PHE A 126 8.38 0.79 9.89
CA PHE A 126 7.27 0.88 8.95
C PHE A 126 5.96 0.48 9.64
N ASP A 127 4.90 1.24 9.40
CA ASP A 127 3.55 0.94 9.86
C ASP A 127 2.78 0.07 8.84
N ALA A 128 3.14 0.17 7.56
CA ALA A 128 2.77 -0.81 6.56
C ALA A 128 3.90 -1.10 5.56
N ILE A 129 3.93 -2.32 5.04
CA ILE A 129 4.77 -2.73 3.91
C ILE A 129 3.84 -3.34 2.86
N ARG A 130 3.79 -2.74 1.67
CA ARG A 130 3.01 -3.27 0.55
C ARG A 130 3.93 -3.72 -0.56
N GLY A 131 3.67 -4.87 -1.15
CA GLY A 131 4.38 -5.36 -2.34
C GLY A 131 3.67 -6.54 -2.99
N ASN A 132 4.21 -7.02 -4.09
CA ASN A 132 3.73 -8.25 -4.73
C ASN A 132 4.29 -9.51 -4.03
N ALA A 133 3.86 -10.69 -4.47
CA ALA A 133 4.28 -11.97 -3.90
C ALA A 133 5.80 -12.15 -3.86
N GLY A 134 6.52 -11.80 -4.94
CA GLY A 134 7.97 -11.96 -5.02
C GLY A 134 8.74 -11.00 -4.10
N GLU A 135 8.25 -9.77 -3.97
CA GLU A 135 8.83 -8.77 -3.08
C GLU A 135 8.63 -9.15 -1.61
N LEU A 136 7.42 -9.55 -1.21
CA LEU A 136 7.16 -9.97 0.16
C LEU A 136 7.80 -11.30 0.50
N ALA A 137 7.88 -12.24 -0.44
CA ALA A 137 8.61 -13.49 -0.23
C ALA A 137 10.11 -13.23 0.02
N PHE A 138 10.72 -12.30 -0.72
CA PHE A 138 12.10 -11.87 -0.47
C PHE A 138 12.25 -11.28 0.94
N LEU A 139 11.34 -10.37 1.35
CA LEU A 139 11.37 -9.78 2.69
C LEU A 139 11.12 -10.82 3.79
N ALA A 140 10.30 -11.84 3.55
CA ALA A 140 10.07 -12.96 4.45
C ALA A 140 11.31 -13.86 4.58
N GLY A 141 12.23 -13.84 3.60
CA GLY A 141 13.32 -14.80 3.50
C GLY A 141 12.85 -16.18 2.99
N ALA A 142 11.73 -16.23 2.28
CA ALA A 142 11.20 -17.44 1.67
C ALA A 142 11.92 -17.74 0.35
N ASN A 143 12.07 -19.03 0.02
CA ASN A 143 12.59 -19.45 -1.28
C ASN A 143 11.54 -19.18 -2.38
N TRP A 144 11.70 -18.09 -3.12
CA TRP A 144 10.80 -17.67 -4.19
C TRP A 144 11.56 -17.30 -5.46
N GLN A 145 11.16 -17.85 -6.61
CA GLN A 145 11.76 -17.49 -7.89
C GLN A 145 11.02 -16.30 -8.51
N ALA A 146 11.59 -15.09 -8.34
CA ALA A 146 11.12 -13.87 -9.02
C ALA A 146 11.94 -13.60 -10.29
N LYS A 147 11.31 -12.98 -11.30
CA LYS A 147 11.98 -12.38 -12.48
C LYS A 147 11.62 -10.90 -12.55
N GLY A 148 12.53 -10.01 -12.14
CA GLY A 148 12.33 -8.55 -12.26
C GLY A 148 11.22 -8.00 -11.35
N VAL A 149 10.30 -7.19 -11.91
CA VAL A 149 9.13 -6.60 -11.20
C VAL A 149 7.91 -7.53 -11.16
N ASP A 150 7.95 -8.66 -11.88
CA ASP A 150 6.84 -9.61 -11.93
C ASP A 150 6.75 -10.44 -10.64
N ALA A 151 5.53 -10.79 -10.23
CA ALA A 151 5.27 -11.50 -8.97
C ALA A 151 5.93 -12.90 -8.87
N GLY A 152 6.41 -13.49 -9.96
CA GLY A 152 7.07 -14.82 -9.96
C GLY A 152 6.13 -15.98 -9.63
N ARG A 153 6.69 -17.17 -9.33
CA ARG A 153 5.97 -18.35 -8.85
C ARG A 153 6.77 -19.02 -7.72
N GLY A 154 6.08 -19.53 -6.70
CA GLY A 154 6.66 -20.33 -5.63
C GLY A 154 5.61 -21.18 -4.92
N ASP A 155 6.07 -22.16 -4.15
CA ASP A 155 5.21 -23.18 -3.51
C ASP A 155 4.68 -22.75 -2.14
N ALA A 156 5.10 -21.59 -1.65
CA ALA A 156 4.72 -21.07 -0.34
C ALA A 156 3.33 -20.42 -0.38
N ASP A 157 2.54 -20.71 0.65
CA ASP A 157 1.24 -20.09 0.87
C ASP A 157 1.38 -18.56 1.03
N LEU A 158 0.65 -17.80 0.20
CA LEU A 158 0.74 -16.34 0.15
C LEU A 158 0.24 -15.69 1.45
N ALA A 159 -0.77 -16.27 2.09
CA ALA A 159 -1.25 -15.80 3.39
C ALA A 159 -0.14 -15.92 4.45
N SER A 160 0.55 -17.07 4.48
CA SER A 160 1.70 -17.31 5.35
C SER A 160 2.88 -16.37 5.07
N ILE A 161 3.19 -16.08 3.80
CA ILE A 161 4.21 -15.09 3.44
C ILE A 161 3.83 -13.71 3.99
N CYS A 162 2.59 -13.27 3.76
CA CYS A 162 2.11 -11.97 4.23
C CYS A 162 2.21 -11.86 5.75
N GLN A 163 1.74 -12.88 6.47
CA GLN A 163 1.81 -12.95 7.93
C GLN A 163 3.26 -12.96 8.45
N ALA A 164 4.17 -13.65 7.77
CA ALA A 164 5.58 -13.70 8.12
C ALA A 164 6.24 -12.32 7.99
N VAL A 165 5.96 -11.57 6.92
CA VAL A 165 6.44 -10.19 6.75
C VAL A 165 5.88 -9.30 7.86
N ALA A 166 4.58 -9.35 8.11
CA ALA A 166 3.93 -8.56 9.15
C ALA A 166 4.56 -8.81 10.53
N SER A 167 4.81 -10.08 10.87
CA SER A 167 5.44 -10.48 12.12
C SER A 167 6.91 -10.04 12.21
N LYS A 168 7.69 -10.29 11.15
CA LYS A 168 9.13 -9.97 11.09
C LYS A 168 9.39 -8.47 11.25
N TYR A 169 8.58 -7.64 10.59
CA TYR A 169 8.74 -6.19 10.60
C TYR A 169 7.85 -5.48 11.63
N ARG A 170 6.98 -6.20 12.35
CA ARG A 170 6.00 -5.67 13.30
C ARG A 170 5.15 -4.55 12.68
N THR A 171 4.54 -4.87 11.55
CA THR A 171 3.91 -3.92 10.63
C THR A 171 2.63 -4.51 10.04
N ILE A 172 1.82 -3.71 9.34
CA ILE A 172 0.79 -4.25 8.46
C ILE A 172 1.45 -4.67 7.14
N ALA A 173 1.45 -5.97 6.81
CA ALA A 173 1.88 -6.43 5.50
C ALA A 173 0.69 -6.48 4.54
N ILE A 174 0.92 -6.06 3.29
CA ILE A 174 -0.06 -6.08 2.20
C ILE A 174 0.60 -6.79 1.01
N LEU A 175 0.21 -8.04 0.78
CA LEU A 175 0.62 -8.83 -0.36
C LEU A 175 -0.45 -8.71 -1.44
N THR A 176 -0.12 -8.07 -2.55
CA THR A 176 -1.10 -7.84 -3.62
C THR A 176 -0.98 -8.84 -4.76
N GLY A 177 -2.10 -9.18 -5.38
CA GLY A 177 -2.18 -10.12 -6.50
C GLY A 177 -3.58 -10.18 -7.12
N GLU A 178 -3.97 -11.35 -7.60
CA GLU A 178 -5.38 -11.64 -7.93
C GLU A 178 -6.24 -11.70 -6.65
N ILE A 179 -5.64 -12.18 -5.56
CA ILE A 179 -6.15 -12.06 -4.20
C ILE A 179 -5.14 -11.22 -3.43
N ASP A 180 -5.62 -10.17 -2.78
CA ASP A 180 -4.82 -9.37 -1.87
C ASP A 180 -4.89 -9.97 -0.46
N TYR A 181 -3.75 -10.16 0.20
CA TYR A 181 -3.66 -10.60 1.60
C TYR A 181 -3.13 -9.46 2.47
N ILE A 182 -3.84 -9.14 3.54
CA ILE A 182 -3.50 -8.07 4.48
C ILE A 182 -3.36 -8.67 5.87
N SER A 183 -2.22 -8.46 6.53
CA SER A 183 -1.94 -9.07 7.84
C SER A 183 -1.29 -8.11 8.81
N ASP A 184 -1.63 -8.22 10.10
CA ASP A 184 -0.93 -7.58 11.22
C ASP A 184 0.07 -8.53 11.93
N GLY A 185 0.29 -9.72 11.37
CA GLY A 185 1.14 -10.78 11.91
C GLY A 185 0.37 -11.78 12.78
N THR A 186 -0.82 -11.42 13.28
CA THR A 186 -1.67 -12.30 14.07
C THR A 186 -2.86 -12.84 13.28
N GLN A 187 -3.45 -12.01 12.44
CA GLN A 187 -4.56 -12.37 11.56
C GLN A 187 -4.25 -11.99 10.11
N VAL A 188 -4.95 -12.63 9.18
CA VAL A 188 -4.86 -12.37 7.74
C VAL A 188 -6.27 -12.15 7.21
N VAL A 189 -6.48 -11.06 6.49
CA VAL A 189 -7.68 -10.76 5.71
C VAL A 189 -7.34 -10.94 4.23
N ALA A 190 -8.20 -11.59 3.47
CA ALA A 190 -7.99 -11.84 2.05
C ALA A 190 -9.14 -11.28 1.21
N LEU A 191 -8.82 -10.50 0.18
CA LEU A 191 -9.77 -9.82 -0.71
C LEU A 191 -9.63 -10.35 -2.13
N ALA A 192 -10.72 -10.85 -2.71
CA ALA A 192 -10.79 -11.35 -4.08
C ALA A 192 -11.43 -10.32 -5.03
N ASN A 193 -10.95 -9.08 -4.96
CA ASN A 193 -11.38 -7.97 -5.81
C ASN A 193 -10.25 -7.53 -6.75
N GLY A 194 -10.62 -6.89 -7.85
CA GLY A 194 -9.69 -6.25 -8.78
C GLY A 194 -9.93 -6.63 -10.24
N THR A 195 -9.03 -6.19 -11.13
CA THR A 195 -9.13 -6.46 -12.56
C THR A 195 -7.77 -6.73 -13.20
N PRO A 196 -7.69 -7.61 -14.22
CA PRO A 196 -6.47 -7.82 -15.01
C PRO A 196 -5.97 -6.57 -15.76
N LEU A 197 -6.74 -5.48 -15.82
CA LEU A 197 -6.30 -4.20 -16.38
C LEU A 197 -5.41 -3.38 -15.43
N LEU A 198 -5.52 -3.56 -14.11
CA LEU A 198 -4.66 -2.88 -13.12
C LEU A 198 -3.16 -3.07 -13.39
N PRO A 199 -2.63 -4.29 -13.62
CA PRO A 199 -1.22 -4.47 -13.93
C PRO A 199 -0.83 -3.99 -15.34
N LYS A 200 -1.78 -3.61 -16.21
CA LYS A 200 -1.49 -3.05 -17.54
C LYS A 200 -1.32 -1.53 -17.56
N VAL A 201 -1.52 -0.87 -16.43
CA VAL A 201 -1.22 0.55 -16.23
C VAL A 201 -0.02 0.65 -15.31
N THR A 202 1.02 1.35 -15.77
CA THR A 202 2.23 1.57 -14.96
C THR A 202 1.87 2.26 -13.64
N ALA A 203 2.62 1.96 -12.58
CA ALA A 203 2.50 2.61 -11.28
C ALA A 203 1.17 2.44 -10.53
N THR A 204 0.23 1.60 -10.96
CA THR A 204 -0.96 1.26 -10.13
C THR A 204 -0.57 0.69 -8.78
N GLY A 205 0.49 -0.13 -8.75
CA GLY A 205 1.10 -0.61 -7.52
C GLY A 205 1.58 0.53 -6.61
N CYS A 206 2.39 1.44 -7.15
CA CYS A 206 2.95 2.57 -6.42
C CYS A 206 1.85 3.53 -5.91
N LEU A 207 0.79 3.73 -6.69
CA LEU A 207 -0.36 4.52 -6.27
C LEU A 207 -1.09 3.85 -5.10
N LEU A 208 -1.33 2.54 -5.12
CA LEU A 208 -1.98 1.85 -3.99
C LEU A 208 -1.15 1.98 -2.70
N SER A 209 0.18 1.95 -2.75
CA SER A 209 1.02 2.23 -1.58
C SER A 209 0.75 3.63 -1.00
N ALA A 210 0.51 4.62 -1.87
CA ALA A 210 0.15 5.97 -1.45
C ALA A 210 -1.27 6.08 -0.90
N VAL A 211 -2.23 5.39 -1.53
CA VAL A 211 -3.62 5.28 -1.04
C VAL A 211 -3.64 4.61 0.35
N VAL A 212 -2.85 3.55 0.58
CA VAL A 212 -2.68 2.97 1.92
C VAL A 212 -2.23 4.05 2.91
N GLY A 213 -1.24 4.88 2.56
CA GLY A 213 -0.82 6.01 3.39
C GLY A 213 -1.97 6.96 3.76
N ALA A 214 -2.83 7.30 2.80
CA ALA A 214 -4.01 8.15 3.03
C ALA A 214 -5.01 7.53 4.02
N PHE A 215 -5.28 6.23 3.88
CA PHE A 215 -6.20 5.54 4.79
C PHE A 215 -5.61 5.33 6.19
N LEU A 216 -4.31 5.04 6.31
CA LEU A 216 -3.65 4.93 7.61
C LEU A 216 -3.66 6.27 8.36
N ALA A 217 -3.50 7.39 7.65
CA ALA A 217 -3.52 8.74 8.22
C ALA A 217 -4.84 9.04 8.96
N VAL A 218 -5.98 8.52 8.47
CA VAL A 218 -7.31 8.80 9.06
C VAL A 218 -7.83 7.66 9.96
N ALA A 219 -7.31 6.44 9.81
CA ALA A 219 -7.76 5.28 10.60
C ALA A 219 -7.33 5.35 12.07
N GLY A 220 -6.14 5.90 12.34
CA GLY A 220 -5.48 5.83 13.63
C GLY A 220 -4.80 4.48 13.90
N ARG A 221 -3.73 4.50 14.71
CA ARG A 221 -2.79 3.37 14.88
C ARG A 221 -3.43 2.04 15.26
N GLU A 222 -4.45 2.06 16.10
CA GLU A 222 -5.10 0.84 16.56
C GLU A 222 -5.92 0.14 15.46
N ARG A 223 -6.28 0.87 14.40
CA ARG A 223 -7.11 0.44 13.27
C ARG A 223 -6.33 0.35 11.95
N TYR A 224 -5.00 0.31 11.97
CA TYR A 224 -4.21 0.23 10.72
C TYR A 224 -4.55 -0.97 9.85
N LEU A 225 -4.88 -2.14 10.43
CA LEU A 225 -5.37 -3.27 9.64
C LEU A 225 -6.67 -2.94 8.90
N VAL A 226 -7.62 -2.29 9.58
CA VAL A 226 -8.89 -1.82 8.96
C VAL A 226 -8.61 -0.78 7.88
N GLY A 227 -7.69 0.16 8.14
CA GLY A 227 -7.25 1.17 7.16
C GLY A 227 -6.66 0.55 5.90
N ALA A 228 -5.77 -0.44 6.05
CA ALA A 228 -5.19 -1.16 4.92
C ALA A 228 -6.23 -1.95 4.12
N VAL A 229 -7.15 -2.65 4.80
CA VAL A 229 -8.26 -3.37 4.13
C VAL A 229 -9.14 -2.41 3.34
N ASN A 230 -9.51 -1.26 3.93
CA ASN A 230 -10.31 -0.24 3.25
C ASN A 230 -9.60 0.34 2.02
N ALA A 231 -8.29 0.60 2.12
CA ALA A 231 -7.50 1.09 1.00
C ALA A 231 -7.47 0.08 -0.16
N CYS A 232 -7.18 -1.20 0.14
CA CYS A 232 -7.16 -2.26 -0.87
C CYS A 232 -8.54 -2.47 -1.49
N ALA A 233 -9.61 -2.53 -0.69
CA ALA A 233 -10.98 -2.70 -1.18
C ALA A 233 -11.41 -1.54 -2.09
N THR A 234 -11.21 -0.29 -1.64
CA THR A 234 -11.52 0.92 -2.42
C THR A 234 -10.80 0.88 -3.77
N PHE A 235 -9.51 0.58 -3.76
CA PHE A 235 -8.68 0.56 -4.96
C PHE A 235 -9.08 -0.55 -5.93
N ALA A 236 -9.25 -1.78 -5.43
CA ALA A 236 -9.59 -2.92 -6.25
C ALA A 236 -11.00 -2.80 -6.87
N ILE A 237 -11.98 -2.35 -6.08
CA ILE A 237 -13.37 -2.18 -6.54
C ILE A 237 -13.51 -1.00 -7.51
N ALA A 238 -12.79 0.11 -7.29
CA ALA A 238 -12.71 1.18 -8.28
C ALA A 238 -12.12 0.67 -9.62
N GLY A 239 -11.16 -0.26 -9.55
CA GLY A 239 -10.63 -0.96 -10.71
C GLY A 239 -11.67 -1.84 -11.42
N GLU A 240 -12.45 -2.62 -10.67
CA GLU A 240 -13.56 -3.40 -11.23
C GLU A 240 -14.56 -2.51 -11.97
N LEU A 241 -15.02 -1.43 -11.31
CA LEU A 241 -15.96 -0.46 -11.85
C LEU A 241 -15.43 0.24 -13.11
N ALA A 242 -14.14 0.55 -13.16
CA ALA A 242 -13.50 1.19 -14.31
C ALA A 242 -13.25 0.22 -15.47
N CYS A 243 -13.30 -1.08 -15.21
CA CYS A 243 -13.14 -2.12 -16.22
C CYS A 243 -14.46 -2.49 -16.91
N GLU A 244 -15.61 -2.12 -16.33
CA GLU A 244 -16.93 -2.46 -16.87
C GLU A 244 -17.08 -1.93 -18.32
N GLY A 245 -17.31 -2.85 -19.26
CA GLY A 245 -17.47 -2.52 -20.69
C GLY A 245 -16.18 -2.29 -21.48
N LEU A 246 -14.99 -2.44 -20.87
CA LEU A 246 -13.71 -2.33 -21.56
C LEU A 246 -13.19 -3.68 -22.05
N LEU A 247 -12.57 -3.68 -23.24
CA LEU A 247 -11.76 -4.79 -23.72
C LEU A 247 -10.42 -4.83 -22.98
N SER A 248 -9.83 -6.02 -22.90
CA SER A 248 -8.54 -6.24 -22.23
C SER A 248 -7.36 -5.47 -22.83
N SER A 249 -7.51 -4.91 -24.04
CA SER A 249 -6.51 -4.07 -24.73
C SER A 249 -6.66 -2.57 -24.43
N GLN A 250 -7.72 -2.13 -23.76
CA GLN A 250 -8.05 -0.71 -23.56
C GLN A 250 -7.46 -0.13 -22.27
N SER A 251 -6.18 -0.42 -21.97
CA SER A 251 -5.54 0.04 -20.73
C SER A 251 -5.43 1.57 -20.62
N GLY A 252 -5.33 2.28 -21.75
CA GLY A 252 -5.32 3.75 -21.79
C GLY A 252 -6.64 4.37 -21.34
N THR A 253 -7.77 3.86 -21.83
CA THR A 253 -9.11 4.29 -21.38
C THR A 253 -9.36 3.91 -19.93
N PHE A 254 -8.96 2.68 -19.56
CA PHE A 254 -9.06 2.19 -18.18
C PHE A 254 -8.35 3.12 -17.19
N MET A 255 -7.15 3.61 -17.52
CA MET A 255 -6.39 4.50 -16.62
C MET A 255 -7.19 5.76 -16.21
N TYR A 256 -7.87 6.41 -17.15
CA TYR A 256 -8.67 7.60 -16.86
C TYR A 256 -9.97 7.24 -16.11
N GLN A 257 -10.68 6.20 -16.57
CA GLN A 257 -11.88 5.74 -15.87
C GLN A 257 -11.56 5.31 -14.44
N PHE A 258 -10.38 4.73 -14.21
CA PHE A 258 -9.94 4.31 -12.89
C PHE A 258 -9.77 5.49 -11.94
N LEU A 259 -9.19 6.60 -12.39
CA LEU A 259 -9.11 7.82 -11.60
C LEU A 259 -10.51 8.39 -11.30
N ASP A 260 -11.42 8.41 -12.29
CA ASP A 260 -12.79 8.86 -12.10
C ASP A 260 -13.54 7.98 -11.08
N LYS A 261 -13.36 6.66 -11.15
CA LYS A 261 -13.96 5.72 -10.21
C LYS A 261 -13.36 5.82 -8.81
N LEU A 262 -12.06 6.02 -8.67
CA LEU A 262 -11.44 6.34 -7.37
C LEU A 262 -12.04 7.62 -6.77
N GLY A 263 -12.30 8.63 -7.60
CA GLY A 263 -12.93 9.87 -7.18
C GLY A 263 -14.40 9.74 -6.77
N GLY A 264 -15.15 8.89 -7.47
CA GLY A 264 -16.60 8.75 -7.27
C GLY A 264 -17.05 7.64 -6.31
N ILE A 265 -16.20 6.67 -5.98
CA ILE A 265 -16.61 5.48 -5.23
C ILE A 265 -17.14 5.82 -3.83
N SER A 266 -18.26 5.22 -3.44
CA SER A 266 -18.92 5.40 -2.14
C SER A 266 -18.67 4.21 -1.19
N PRO A 267 -18.80 4.42 0.14
CA PRO A 267 -18.82 3.31 1.11
C PRO A 267 -19.82 2.21 0.77
N ASP A 268 -21.02 2.58 0.30
CA ASP A 268 -22.06 1.63 -0.10
C ASP A 268 -21.63 0.78 -1.31
N GLU A 269 -20.98 1.37 -2.32
CA GLU A 269 -20.44 0.61 -3.44
C GLU A 269 -19.33 -0.35 -3.00
N ILE A 270 -18.49 0.05 -2.05
CA ILE A 270 -17.45 -0.81 -1.47
C ILE A 270 -18.09 -1.97 -0.73
N ALA A 271 -19.03 -1.69 0.18
CA ALA A 271 -19.72 -2.71 0.99
C ALA A 271 -20.49 -3.73 0.14
N ASN A 272 -21.11 -3.29 -0.97
CA ASN A 272 -21.87 -4.18 -1.85
C ASN A 272 -21.01 -5.02 -2.80
N ARG A 273 -19.73 -4.67 -2.99
CA ARG A 273 -18.84 -5.33 -3.97
C ARG A 273 -17.64 -6.04 -3.37
N ILE A 274 -17.33 -5.79 -2.10
CA ILE A 274 -16.21 -6.43 -1.42
C ILE A 274 -16.42 -7.95 -1.38
N LYS A 275 -15.35 -8.70 -1.65
CA LYS A 275 -15.34 -10.16 -1.67
C LYS A 275 -14.26 -10.67 -0.73
N PHE A 276 -14.65 -11.11 0.46
CA PHE A 276 -13.73 -11.77 1.37
C PHE A 276 -13.52 -13.24 0.98
N VAL A 277 -12.27 -13.70 1.00
CA VAL A 277 -11.97 -15.12 0.76
C VAL A 277 -12.22 -15.91 2.05
N GLY A 278 -13.11 -16.90 1.98
CA GLY A 278 -13.47 -17.75 3.13
C GLY A 278 -14.92 -17.61 3.60
N GLU A 279 -15.67 -16.64 3.07
CA GLU A 279 -17.13 -16.60 3.19
C GLU A 279 -17.75 -17.61 2.22
N LYS A 280 -18.57 -18.52 2.75
CA LYS A 280 -19.48 -19.30 1.91
C LYS A 280 -20.53 -18.32 1.38
N ALA A 281 -20.61 -18.18 0.06
CA ALA A 281 -21.79 -17.64 -0.61
C ALA A 281 -23.05 -18.42 -0.22
#